data_AF-A0AAV5K7W6-F1
#
_entry.id   AF-A0AAV5K7W6-F1
#
_cell.length_a   1.000
_cell.length_b   1.000
_cell.length_c   1.000
_cell.angle_alpha   90.00
_cell.angle_beta   90.00
_cell.angle_gamma   90.00
#
_symmetry.space_group_name_H-M   'P 1'
#
loop_
_entity.id
_entity.type
_entity.pdbx_description
1 polymer ?
#
loop_
_entity_poly.entity_id
_entity_poly.type
_entity_poly.pdbx_seq_one_letter_code
_entity_poly.pdbx_strand_id
1 'polypeptide(L)' 'MVQRFLENILPGLMLFGWLRSSLWLQFKPHHIAAGAAYLAAKFLNFDLASYRNIWQEFETTPAILQDVAQQLMELF' A
#
# COMPACT_ATOMS: atom_id res chain seq x y z
N MET A 1 -13.94 1.45 -9.50
CA MET A 1 -12.66 2.06 -9.95
C MET A 1 -11.49 1.55 -9.10
N VAL A 2 -11.59 1.60 -7.76
CA VAL A 2 -10.66 0.95 -6.82
C VAL A 2 -10.53 -0.56 -7.06
N GLN A 3 -11.63 -1.25 -7.38
CA GLN A 3 -11.60 -2.71 -7.62
C GLN A 3 -10.72 -3.13 -8.80
N ARG A 4 -10.74 -2.38 -9.92
CA ARG A 4 -9.85 -2.63 -11.07
C ARG A 4 -8.38 -2.34 -10.76
N PHE A 5 -8.12 -1.45 -9.80
CA PHE A 5 -6.78 -1.11 -9.33
C PHE A 5 -6.20 -2.23 -8.44
N LEU A 6 -7.02 -2.78 -7.54
CA LEU A 6 -6.71 -3.96 -6.76
C LEU A 6 -6.44 -5.18 -7.64
N GLU A 7 -7.21 -5.36 -8.72
CA GLU A 7 -7.10 -6.54 -9.58
C GLU A 7 -5.91 -6.52 -10.55
N ASN A 8 -5.53 -5.36 -11.10
CA ASN A 8 -4.53 -5.29 -12.18
C ASN A 8 -3.13 -4.83 -11.73
N ILE A 9 -3.04 -3.96 -10.72
CA ILE A 9 -1.78 -3.26 -10.37
C ILE A 9 -1.23 -3.72 -9.03
N LEU A 10 -2.12 -3.94 -8.05
CA LEU A 10 -1.73 -4.37 -6.71
C LEU A 10 -0.87 -5.66 -6.69
N PRO A 11 -1.15 -6.73 -7.47
CA PRO A 11 -0.39 -7.97 -7.37
C PRO A 11 1.09 -7.80 -7.70
N GLY A 12 1.42 -6.99 -8.71
CA GLY A 12 2.79 -6.73 -9.14
C GLY A 12 3.58 -5.90 -8.13
N LEU A 13 2.98 -4.82 -7.62
CA LEU A 13 3.58 -4.00 -6.55
C LEU A 13 3.76 -4.80 -5.25
N MET A 14 2.77 -5.63 -4.92
CA MET A 14 2.80 -6.44 -3.71
C MET A 14 3.89 -7.51 -3.80
N LEU A 15 3.97 -8.28 -4.89
CA LEU A 15 5.04 -9.28 -5.10
C LEU A 15 6.43 -8.66 -5.15
N PHE A 16 6.60 -7.54 -5.86
CA PHE A 16 7.90 -6.89 -6.00
C PHE A 16 8.36 -6.27 -4.67
N GLY A 17 7.48 -5.59 -3.95
CA GLY A 17 7.77 -5.08 -2.60
C GLY A 17 8.00 -6.18 -1.57
N TRP A 18 7.32 -7.33 -1.70
CA TRP A 18 7.48 -8.48 -0.82
C TRP A 18 8.83 -9.18 -1.00
N LEU A 19 9.25 -9.42 -2.24
CA LEU A 19 10.44 -10.20 -2.57
C LEU A 19 11.75 -9.41 -2.39
N ARG A 20 11.70 -8.08 -2.55
CA ARG A 20 12.89 -7.21 -2.47
C ARG A 20 13.17 -6.64 -1.08
N SER A 21 12.27 -6.84 -0.10
CA SER A 21 12.42 -6.24 1.24
C SER A 21 12.11 -7.20 2.39
N SER A 22 12.58 -6.83 3.59
CA SER A 22 12.21 -7.47 4.85
C SER A 22 10.82 -7.05 5.36
N LEU A 23 10.00 -6.32 4.59
CA LEU A 23 8.68 -5.86 5.04
C LEU A 23 7.78 -7.01 5.50
N TRP A 24 7.94 -8.22 4.92
CA TRP A 24 7.17 -9.40 5.30
C TRP A 24 7.45 -9.92 6.71
N LEU A 25 8.61 -9.57 7.27
CA LEU A 25 8.98 -9.88 8.65
C LEU A 25 8.47 -8.80 9.62
N GLN A 26 8.15 -7.61 9.12
CA GLN A 26 7.81 -6.43 9.92
C GLN A 26 6.30 -6.15 9.94
N PHE A 27 5.59 -6.50 8.86
CA PHE A 27 4.19 -6.13 8.67
C PHE A 27 3.34 -7.30 8.16
N LYS A 28 2.06 -7.29 8.54
CA LYS A 28 1.08 -8.24 8.04
C LYS A 28 0.77 -7.97 6.55
N PRO A 29 0.39 -9.01 5.77
CA PRO A 29 -0.01 -8.88 4.36
C PRO A 29 -0.92 -7.69 4.03
N HIS A 30 -2.00 -7.50 4.79
CA HIS A 30 -2.96 -6.42 4.54
C HIS A 30 -2.39 -5.03 4.83
N HIS A 31 -1.46 -4.88 5.78
CA HIS A 31 -0.75 -3.63 6.00
C HIS A 31 0.14 -3.28 4.80
N ILE A 32 0.83 -4.28 4.23
CA ILE A 32 1.65 -4.12 3.03
C ILE A 32 0.78 -3.73 1.83
N ALA A 33 -0.37 -4.39 1.64
CA ALA A 33 -1.34 -4.06 0.59
C ALA A 33 -1.84 -2.61 0.72
N ALA A 34 -2.19 -2.20 1.94
CA ALA A 34 -2.67 -0.85 2.21
C ALA A 34 -1.61 0.21 1.90
N GLY A 35 -0.36 -0.01 2.35
CA GLY A 35 0.75 0.92 2.08
C GLY A 35 1.10 1.01 0.60
N ALA A 36 1.07 -0.11 -0.13
CA ALA A 36 1.25 -0.12 -1.59
C ALA A 36 0.10 0.62 -2.31
N ALA A 37 -1.15 0.38 -1.91
CA ALA A 37 -2.32 1.07 -2.46
C ALA A 37 -2.25 2.58 -2.20
N TYR A 38 -1.86 2.97 -0.98
CA TYR A 38 -1.64 4.38 -0.63
C TYR A 38 -0.57 5.03 -1.49
N LEU A 39 0.61 4.41 -1.60
CA LEU A 39 1.68 4.95 -2.44
C LEU A 39 1.27 5.11 -3.88
N ALA A 40 0.64 4.08 -4.45
CA ALA A 40 0.23 4.11 -5.83
C ALA A 40 -0.88 5.17 -6.07
N ALA A 41 -1.81 5.37 -5.12
CA ALA A 41 -2.75 6.50 -5.18
C ALA A 41 -2.05 7.87 -5.10
N LYS A 42 -1.02 8.00 -4.25
CA LYS A 42 -0.22 9.23 -4.10
C LYS A 42 0.56 9.54 -5.39
N PHE A 43 1.23 8.56 -5.99
CA PHE A 43 1.96 8.73 -7.25
C PHE A 43 1.05 9.09 -8.42
N LEU A 44 -0.19 8.60 -8.40
CA LEU A 44 -1.20 8.91 -9.42
C LEU A 44 -2.01 10.18 -9.13
N ASN A 45 -1.68 10.94 -8.08
CA ASN A 45 -2.43 12.12 -7.61
C ASN A 45 -3.94 11.86 -7.47
N PHE A 46 -4.31 10.67 -7.01
CA PHE A 46 -5.71 10.30 -6.78
C PHE A 46 -6.27 11.03 -5.54
N ASP A 47 -7.57 11.32 -5.54
CA ASP A 47 -8.20 12.16 -4.53
C ASP A 47 -7.99 11.65 -3.09
N LEU A 48 -7.53 12.54 -2.21
CA LEU A 48 -7.24 12.33 -0.79
C LEU A 48 -8.47 11.88 0.02
N ALA A 49 -9.69 12.11 -0.49
CA ALA A 49 -10.90 11.54 0.10
C ALA A 49 -10.90 10.00 0.04
N SER A 50 -10.34 9.43 -1.03
CA SER A 50 -10.18 7.97 -1.16
C SER A 50 -9.11 7.45 -0.19
N TYR A 51 -8.05 8.23 0.05
CA TYR A 51 -6.99 7.90 1.02
C TYR A 51 -7.53 7.67 2.43
N ARG A 52 -8.48 8.52 2.87
CA ARG A 52 -9.14 8.37 4.17
C ARG A 52 -9.89 7.05 4.34
N ASN A 53 -10.39 6.48 3.25
CA ASN A 53 -11.07 5.18 3.28
C ASN A 53 -10.09 4.01 3.19
N ILE A 54 -8.92 4.16 2.54
CA ILE A 54 -7.98 3.05 2.33
C ILE A 54 -7.57 2.42 3.67
N TRP A 55 -7.18 3.19 4.69
CA TRP A 55 -6.78 2.53 5.94
C TRP A 55 -7.94 1.82 6.65
N GLN A 56 -9.17 2.32 6.52
CA GLN A 56 -10.35 1.67 7.11
C GLN A 56 -10.71 0.39 6.37
N GLU A 57 -10.64 0.41 5.03
CA GLU A 57 -10.93 -0.73 4.16
C GLU A 57 -9.95 -1.90 4.37
N PHE A 58 -8.70 -1.58 4.72
CA PHE A 58 -7.66 -2.57 5.03
C PHE A 58 -7.50 -2.87 6.52
N GLU A 59 -8.41 -2.41 7.38
CA GLU A 59 -8.39 -2.59 8.84
C GLU A 59 -7.04 -2.19 9.48
N THR A 60 -6.42 -1.12 8.97
CA THR A 60 -5.12 -0.62 9.42
C THR A 60 -5.21 0.77 10.04
N THR A 61 -4.10 1.23 10.61
CA THR A 61 -3.98 2.57 11.17
C THR A 61 -3.18 3.48 10.23
N PRO A 62 -3.44 4.79 10.24
CA PRO A 62 -2.66 5.75 9.47
C PRO A 62 -1.15 5.69 9.76
N ALA A 63 -0.75 5.37 11.00
CA ALA A 63 0.66 5.23 11.39
C ALA A 63 1.33 4.06 10.67
N ILE A 64 0.73 2.86 10.73
CA ILE A 64 1.25 1.67 10.04
C ILE A 64 1.29 1.90 8.53
N LEU A 65 0.27 2.57 7.98
CA LEU A 65 0.21 2.89 6.57
C LEU A 65 1.37 3.78 6.12
N GLN A 66 1.72 4.80 6.92
CA GLN A 66 2.87 5.67 6.68
C GLN A 66 4.19 4.90 6.80
N ASP A 67 4.36 4.07 7.82
CA ASP A 67 5.59 3.29 8.02
C ASP A 67 5.85 2.34 6.85
N VAL A 68 4.82 1.59 6.43
CA VAL A 68 4.90 0.69 5.26
C VAL A 68 5.19 1.48 3.99
N ALA A 69 4.51 2.61 3.77
CA ALA A 69 4.70 3.43 2.59
C ALA A 69 6.09 4.08 2.53
N GLN A 70 6.65 4.46 3.68
CA GLN A 70 8.01 4.97 3.75
C GLN A 70 9.02 3.88 3.40
N GLN A 71 8.91 2.70 4.02
CA GLN A 71 9.80 1.58 3.70
C GLN A 71 9.67 1.12 2.24
N LEU A 72 8.46 1.16 1.67
CA LEU A 72 8.26 0.87 0.25
C LEU A 72 8.88 1.93 -0.66
N MET A 73 8.84 3.22 -0.30
CA MET A 73 9.52 4.29 -1.05
C MET A 73 11.04 4.14 -1.02
N GLU A 74 11.64 3.70 0.10
CA GLU A 74 13.09 3.47 0.20
C GLU A 74 13.62 2.34 -0.71
N LEU A 75 12.73 1.50 -1.26
CA LEU A 75 13.08 0.41 -2.18
C LEU A 75 13.15 0.85 -3.66
N PHE A 76 12.67 2.06 -3.97
CA PHE A 76 12.65 2.67 -5.30
C PHE A 76 13.61 3.85 -5.37
#